data_AF-A0A1M5CJC9-F1
#
_entry.id   AF-A0A1M5CJC9-F1
#
_cell.length_a   1.000
_cell.length_b   1.000
_cell.length_c   1.000
_cell.angle_alpha   90.00
_cell.angle_beta   90.00
_cell.angle_gamma   90.00
#
_symmetry.space_group_name_H-M   'P 1'
#
loop_
_entity.id
_entity.type
_entity.pdbx_description
1 polymer ?
#
loop_
_entity_poly.entity_id
_entity_poly.type
_entity_poly.pdbx_seq_one_letter_code
_entity_poly.pdbx_strand_id
1 'polypeptide(L)'
;MKTINFAINEVENVVENAKVSAAFVQELKEAFSMSPIKTDMRFKQSSKGELIISVTFAYDTGMKQHLEGAGDSDLITAINFCMAKITKLLDDYKAEEHEVDTAKDGENLVMELFKQHINSPIYGYVEKDWYNNYGERYRCVRFSPTPKGNVKFCMKATLEVNNLISEACKPESIRRAKQQVPEQNEVA
;
A
#
# COMPACT_ATOMS: atom_id res chain seq x y z
N MET A 1 -47.68 -9.60 -32.78
CA MET A 1 -46.94 -10.08 -31.59
C MET A 1 -46.80 -8.91 -30.62
N LYS A 2 -47.24 -9.06 -29.36
CA LYS A 2 -47.07 -8.06 -28.31
C LYS A 2 -45.68 -8.22 -27.71
N THR A 3 -44.89 -7.15 -27.69
CA THR A 3 -43.59 -7.11 -27.03
C THR A 3 -43.82 -6.96 -25.53
N ILE A 4 -43.39 -7.93 -24.74
CA ILE A 4 -43.40 -7.87 -23.28
C ILE A 4 -42.02 -7.34 -22.87
N ASN A 5 -41.98 -6.10 -22.37
CA ASN A 5 -40.79 -5.55 -21.73
C ASN A 5 -40.67 -6.16 -20.33
N PHE A 6 -39.66 -6.98 -20.11
CA PHE A 6 -39.21 -7.31 -18.76
C PHE A 6 -38.45 -6.10 -18.21
N ALA A 7 -39.12 -5.26 -17.44
CA ALA A 7 -38.44 -4.35 -16.52
C ALA A 7 -37.77 -5.24 -15.45
N ILE A 8 -36.50 -5.54 -15.66
CA ILE A 8 -35.64 -5.99 -14.56
C ILE A 8 -35.48 -4.76 -13.69
N ASN A 9 -36.30 -4.65 -12.66
CA ASN A 9 -35.94 -3.84 -11.51
C ASN A 9 -34.69 -4.49 -10.93
N GLU A 10 -33.52 -4.07 -11.41
CA GLU A 10 -32.29 -4.19 -10.66
C GLU A 10 -32.54 -3.38 -9.39
N VAL A 11 -33.00 -4.09 -8.35
CA VAL A 11 -32.82 -3.63 -6.99
C VAL A 11 -31.32 -3.60 -6.82
N GLU A 12 -30.74 -2.43 -7.08
CA GLU A 12 -29.44 -2.01 -6.60
C GLU A 12 -29.44 -2.20 -5.07
N ASN A 13 -29.24 -3.43 -4.63
CA ASN A 13 -28.69 -3.73 -3.32
C ASN A 13 -27.21 -3.33 -3.42
N VAL A 14 -26.96 -2.02 -3.50
CA VAL A 14 -25.66 -1.43 -3.20
C VAL A 14 -25.51 -1.61 -1.69
N VAL A 15 -25.12 -2.82 -1.27
CA VAL A 15 -24.38 -2.95 -0.04
C VAL A 15 -23.09 -2.20 -0.34
N GLU A 16 -22.99 -0.96 0.15
CA GLU A 16 -21.72 -0.28 0.28
C GLU A 16 -20.81 -1.21 1.08
N ASN A 17 -20.00 -2.01 0.39
CA ASN A 17 -18.95 -2.81 1.01
C ASN A 17 -17.82 -1.86 1.44
N ALA A 18 -18.14 -0.96 2.38
CA ALA A 18 -17.21 -0.06 3.03
C ALA A 18 -16.30 -0.81 4.02
N LYS A 19 -16.55 -2.09 4.29
CA LYS A 19 -15.78 -2.91 5.23
C LYS A 19 -14.72 -3.73 4.51
N VAL A 20 -13.65 -4.02 5.24
CA VAL A 20 -12.58 -4.90 4.76
C VAL A 20 -13.14 -6.32 4.55
N SER A 21 -12.69 -6.99 3.48
CA SER A 21 -13.17 -8.33 3.14
C SER A 21 -12.65 -9.39 4.14
N ALA A 22 -13.57 -10.05 4.84
CA ALA A 22 -13.24 -11.17 5.73
C ALA A 22 -12.56 -12.33 4.99
N ALA A 23 -12.95 -12.59 3.74
CA ALA A 23 -12.32 -13.61 2.90
C ALA A 23 -10.87 -13.26 2.60
N PHE A 24 -10.59 -12.00 2.24
CA PHE A 24 -9.21 -11.53 2.00
C PHE A 24 -8.34 -11.65 3.26
N VAL A 25 -8.87 -11.25 4.43
CA VAL A 25 -8.16 -11.38 5.71
C VAL A 25 -7.88 -12.84 6.04
N GLN A 26 -8.84 -13.74 5.80
CA GLN A 26 -8.66 -15.17 6.03
C GLN A 26 -7.59 -15.78 5.10
N GLU A 27 -7.59 -15.42 3.82
CA GLU A 27 -6.57 -15.85 2.87
C GLU A 27 -5.16 -15.34 3.25
N LEU A 28 -5.06 -14.12 3.78
CA LEU A 28 -3.80 -13.59 4.34
C LEU A 28 -3.33 -14.42 5.53
N LYS A 29 -4.21 -14.76 6.49
CA LYS A 29 -3.90 -15.62 7.64
C LYS A 29 -3.36 -16.97 7.18
N GLU A 30 -4.04 -17.60 6.23
CA GLU A 30 -3.63 -18.89 5.66
C GLU A 30 -2.28 -18.79 4.94
N ALA A 31 -2.08 -17.78 4.09
CA ALA A 31 -0.82 -17.56 3.38
C ALA A 31 0.37 -17.38 4.34
N PHE A 32 0.22 -16.59 5.42
CA PHE A 32 1.28 -16.42 6.41
C PHE A 32 1.53 -17.68 7.26
N SER A 33 0.49 -18.48 7.53
CA SER A 33 0.62 -19.76 8.25
C SER A 33 1.53 -20.76 7.52
N MET A 34 1.53 -20.70 6.18
CA MET A 34 2.39 -21.52 5.32
C MET A 34 3.86 -21.04 5.29
N SER A 35 4.24 -20.06 6.12
CA SER A 35 5.63 -19.64 6.33
C SER A 35 6.37 -19.25 5.04
N PRO A 36 5.91 -18.20 4.32
CA PRO A 36 6.54 -17.74 3.08
C PRO A 36 8.02 -17.39 3.28
N ILE A 37 8.84 -17.72 2.30
CA ILE A 37 10.27 -17.34 2.29
C ILE A 37 10.47 -15.89 1.89
N LYS A 38 9.49 -15.29 1.19
CA LYS A 38 9.47 -13.88 0.83
C LYS A 38 8.05 -13.36 0.71
N THR A 39 7.82 -12.14 1.18
CA THR A 39 6.56 -11.42 1.06
C THR A 39 6.84 -10.02 0.49
N ASP A 40 6.17 -9.69 -0.62
CA ASP A 40 6.22 -8.35 -1.23
C ASP A 40 4.82 -7.72 -1.15
N MET A 41 4.68 -6.61 -0.42
CA MET A 41 3.47 -5.81 -0.34
C MET A 41 3.57 -4.58 -1.25
N ARG A 42 2.46 -4.22 -1.90
CA ARG A 42 2.29 -3.08 -2.80
C ARG A 42 0.93 -2.43 -2.55
N PHE A 43 0.79 -1.21 -3.01
CA PHE A 43 -0.44 -0.44 -2.87
C PHE A 43 -0.91 0.13 -4.20
N LYS A 44 -2.22 0.23 -4.35
CA LYS A 44 -2.90 0.96 -5.42
C LYS A 44 -4.07 1.73 -4.82
N GLN A 45 -4.54 2.74 -5.56
CA GLN A 45 -5.82 3.38 -5.29
C GLN A 45 -6.80 2.93 -6.36
N SER A 46 -7.97 2.42 -5.96
CA SER A 46 -9.01 1.99 -6.88
C SER A 46 -9.63 3.20 -7.61
N SER A 47 -10.40 2.96 -8.66
CA SER A 47 -11.16 4.03 -9.33
C SER A 47 -12.22 4.69 -8.43
N LYS A 48 -12.60 4.03 -7.33
CA LYS A 48 -13.48 4.54 -6.29
C LYS A 48 -12.74 5.28 -5.17
N GLY A 49 -11.41 5.34 -5.25
CA GLY A 49 -10.57 5.96 -4.21
C GLY A 49 -10.14 5.02 -3.09
N GLU A 50 -10.55 3.75 -3.09
CA GLU A 50 -10.21 2.79 -2.03
C GLU A 50 -8.73 2.42 -2.06
N LEU A 51 -8.14 2.25 -0.89
CA LEU A 51 -6.80 1.71 -0.73
C LEU A 51 -6.80 0.20 -0.98
N ILE A 52 -6.13 -0.21 -2.03
CA ILE A 52 -5.95 -1.61 -2.40
C ILE A 52 -4.57 -2.07 -1.97
N ILE A 53 -4.53 -3.14 -1.17
CA ILE A 53 -3.32 -3.80 -0.70
C ILE A 53 -3.10 -5.05 -1.55
N SER A 54 -1.96 -5.12 -2.24
CA SER A 54 -1.55 -6.31 -2.99
C SER A 54 -0.38 -6.99 -2.29
N VAL A 55 -0.53 -8.26 -1.90
CA VAL A 55 0.52 -9.03 -1.23
C VAL A 55 0.89 -10.24 -2.08
N THR A 56 2.18 -10.37 -2.36
CA THR A 56 2.72 -11.51 -3.10
C THR A 56 3.62 -12.34 -2.19
N PHE A 57 3.28 -13.60 -2.05
CA PHE A 57 4.00 -14.59 -1.26
C PHE A 57 4.80 -15.49 -2.19
N ALA A 58 6.03 -15.80 -1.79
CA ALA A 58 6.83 -16.86 -2.40
C ALA A 58 7.18 -17.89 -1.33
N TYR A 59 7.04 -19.17 -1.69
CA TYR A 59 7.28 -20.31 -0.82
C TYR A 59 8.52 -21.09 -1.28
N ASP A 60 9.08 -21.90 -0.38
CA ASP A 60 10.24 -22.76 -0.66
C ASP A 60 9.96 -23.83 -1.74
N THR A 61 8.70 -24.24 -1.88
CA THR A 61 8.20 -25.11 -2.95
C THR A 61 8.29 -24.48 -4.35
N GLY A 62 8.62 -23.19 -4.45
CA GLY A 62 8.61 -22.43 -5.71
C GLY A 62 7.22 -21.85 -6.05
N MET A 63 6.18 -22.19 -5.28
CA MET A 63 4.84 -21.60 -5.44
C MET A 63 4.89 -20.10 -5.18
N LYS A 64 4.12 -19.35 -5.97
CA LYS A 64 3.84 -17.93 -5.74
C LYS A 64 2.34 -17.72 -5.65
N GLN A 65 1.92 -17.00 -4.62
CA GLN A 65 0.53 -16.64 -4.40
C GLN A 65 0.41 -15.12 -4.40
N HIS A 66 -0.59 -14.60 -5.10
CA HIS A 66 -0.89 -13.18 -5.14
C HIS A 66 -2.29 -12.97 -4.57
N LEU A 67 -2.39 -12.16 -3.54
CA LEU A 67 -3.64 -11.75 -2.92
C LEU A 67 -3.79 -10.24 -3.08
N GLU A 68 -4.99 -9.78 -3.36
CA GLU A 68 -5.30 -8.35 -3.48
C GLU A 68 -6.67 -8.08 -2.86
N GLY A 69 -6.76 -7.03 -2.06
CA GLY A 69 -8.01 -6.64 -1.40
C GLY A 69 -7.95 -5.20 -0.90
N ALA A 70 -9.13 -4.60 -0.76
CA ALA A 70 -9.27 -3.31 -0.11
C ALA A 70 -8.98 -3.44 1.39
N GLY A 71 -8.35 -2.43 1.97
CA GLY A 71 -7.94 -2.47 3.37
C GLY A 71 -7.71 -1.10 3.97
N ASP A 72 -7.18 -1.10 5.18
CA ASP A 72 -6.88 0.09 5.96
C ASP A 72 -5.44 0.07 6.50
N SER A 73 -5.06 1.15 7.16
CA SER A 73 -3.76 1.29 7.81
C SER A 73 -3.47 0.22 8.90
N ASP A 74 -4.50 -0.28 9.60
CA ASP A 74 -4.34 -1.32 10.62
C ASP A 74 -4.01 -2.67 9.99
N LEU A 75 -4.67 -3.04 8.89
CA LEU A 75 -4.35 -4.24 8.13
C LEU A 75 -2.93 -4.18 7.53
N ILE A 76 -2.52 -3.01 7.03
CA ILE A 76 -1.13 -2.81 6.55
C ILE A 76 -0.13 -3.06 7.68
N THR A 77 -0.44 -2.55 8.88
CA THR A 77 0.38 -2.76 10.07
C THR A 77 0.44 -4.24 10.43
N ALA A 78 -0.70 -4.93 10.48
CA ALA A 78 -0.78 -6.36 10.76
C ALA A 78 0.06 -7.18 9.76
N ILE A 79 -0.03 -6.88 8.46
CA ILE A 79 0.76 -7.55 7.41
C ILE A 79 2.26 -7.31 7.63
N ASN A 80 2.69 -6.08 7.94
CA ASN A 80 4.09 -5.78 8.23
C ASN A 80 4.62 -6.58 9.44
N PHE A 81 3.81 -6.73 10.49
CA PHE A 81 4.17 -7.57 11.65
C PHE A 81 4.24 -9.06 11.28
N CYS A 82 3.35 -9.56 10.42
CA CYS A 82 3.44 -10.91 9.89
C CYS A 82 4.73 -11.15 9.09
N MET A 83 5.22 -10.15 8.34
CA MET A 83 6.53 -10.22 7.68
C MET A 83 7.70 -10.33 8.68
N ALA A 84 7.50 -9.91 9.93
CA ALA A 84 8.42 -10.08 11.06
C ALA A 84 8.15 -11.36 11.88
N LYS A 85 7.26 -12.24 11.39
CA LYS A 85 6.78 -13.47 12.06
C LYS A 85 5.99 -13.22 13.35
N ILE A 86 5.38 -12.05 13.48
CA ILE A 86 4.49 -11.72 14.60
C ILE A 86 3.06 -11.70 14.05
N THR A 87 2.30 -12.77 14.27
CA THR A 87 0.97 -12.94 13.65
C THR A 87 -0.17 -12.34 14.45
N LYS A 88 0.05 -12.05 15.73
CA LYS A 88 -1.01 -11.66 16.68
C LYS A 88 -1.92 -10.54 16.16
N LEU A 89 -1.36 -9.49 15.58
CA LEU A 89 -2.17 -8.37 15.06
C LEU A 89 -3.09 -8.80 13.94
N LEU A 90 -2.63 -9.67 13.03
CA LEU A 90 -3.46 -10.20 11.97
C LEU A 90 -4.48 -11.19 12.52
N ASP A 91 -4.08 -12.06 13.45
CA ASP A 91 -4.95 -13.06 14.08
C ASP A 91 -6.16 -12.38 14.78
N ASP A 92 -5.89 -11.31 15.54
CA ASP A 92 -6.86 -10.50 16.26
C ASP A 92 -7.65 -9.53 15.35
N TYR A 93 -7.21 -9.32 14.10
CA TYR A 93 -7.88 -8.43 13.14
C TYR A 93 -9.24 -9.01 12.71
N LYS A 94 -10.31 -8.23 12.92
CA LYS A 94 -11.70 -8.57 12.58
C LYS A 94 -12.20 -7.68 11.46
N ALA A 95 -12.29 -8.23 10.25
CA ALA A 95 -12.54 -7.46 9.04
C ALA A 95 -13.85 -6.64 9.09
N GLU A 96 -14.88 -7.17 9.76
CA GLU A 96 -16.18 -6.54 9.94
C GLU A 96 -16.16 -5.27 10.81
N GLU A 97 -15.16 -5.11 11.68
CA GLU A 97 -15.00 -3.94 12.54
C GLU A 97 -14.26 -2.79 11.81
N HIS A 98 -13.60 -3.09 10.68
CA HIS A 98 -12.72 -2.16 9.97
C HIS A 98 -13.31 -1.66 8.65
N GLU A 99 -13.24 -0.34 8.45
CA GLU A 99 -13.62 0.31 7.19
C GLU A 99 -12.43 0.39 6.24
N VAL A 100 -12.71 0.33 4.94
CA VAL A 100 -11.70 0.51 3.89
C VAL A 100 -11.30 1.98 3.86
N ASP A 101 -9.99 2.22 3.90
CA ASP A 101 -9.46 3.57 3.69
C ASP A 101 -9.82 4.05 2.28
N THR A 102 -10.61 5.12 2.19
CA THR A 102 -11.10 5.68 0.94
C THR A 102 -10.67 7.13 0.82
N ALA A 103 -10.05 7.46 -0.31
CA ALA A 103 -9.53 8.78 -0.59
C ALA A 103 -10.65 9.81 -0.62
N LYS A 104 -10.47 10.93 0.09
CA LYS A 104 -11.29 12.12 -0.05
C LYS A 104 -10.93 12.85 -1.35
N ASP A 105 -11.76 13.82 -1.75
CA ASP A 105 -11.53 14.57 -3.00
C ASP A 105 -10.11 15.15 -3.08
N GLY A 106 -9.38 14.73 -4.13
CA GLY A 106 -8.00 15.15 -4.38
C GLY A 106 -6.92 14.41 -3.57
N GLU A 107 -7.30 13.49 -2.68
CA GLU A 107 -6.37 12.69 -1.88
C GLU A 107 -5.74 11.55 -2.70
N ASN A 108 -4.47 11.28 -2.42
CA ASN A 108 -3.75 10.14 -2.95
C ASN A 108 -3.17 9.31 -1.80
N LEU A 109 -3.92 8.30 -1.37
CA LEU A 109 -3.56 7.46 -0.21
C LEU A 109 -2.21 6.77 -0.41
N VAL A 110 -1.90 6.34 -1.63
CA VAL A 110 -0.63 5.69 -1.95
C VAL A 110 0.54 6.66 -1.85
N MET A 111 0.36 7.93 -2.23
CA MET A 111 1.36 8.98 -2.04
C MET A 111 1.62 9.25 -0.56
N GLU A 112 0.57 9.31 0.25
CA GLU A 112 0.74 9.54 1.69
C GLU A 112 1.44 8.37 2.38
N LEU A 113 1.10 7.13 2.05
CA LEU A 113 1.86 5.94 2.49
C LEU A 113 3.32 5.98 2.02
N PHE A 114 3.57 6.43 0.79
CA PHE A 114 4.93 6.57 0.28
C PHE A 114 5.73 7.62 1.06
N LYS A 115 5.14 8.77 1.35
CA LYS A 115 5.75 9.82 2.19
C LYS A 115 6.06 9.31 3.59
N GLN A 116 5.17 8.52 4.19
CA GLN A 116 5.43 7.89 5.49
C GLN A 116 6.63 6.93 5.43
N HIS A 117 6.68 6.05 4.42
CA HIS A 117 7.78 5.08 4.29
C HIS A 117 9.12 5.73 3.97
N ILE A 118 9.14 6.71 3.06
CA ILE A 118 10.39 7.34 2.63
C ILE A 118 11.02 8.23 3.72
N ASN A 119 10.20 8.72 4.63
CA ASN A 119 10.65 9.47 5.81
C ASN A 119 10.89 8.58 7.04
N SER A 120 10.62 7.28 6.94
CA SER A 120 10.87 6.33 8.02
C SER A 120 12.37 6.01 8.15
N PRO A 121 12.83 5.48 9.30
CA PRO A 121 14.21 5.00 9.44
C PRO A 121 14.48 3.71 8.65
N ILE A 122 13.48 3.12 7.99
CA ILE A 122 13.65 1.92 7.17
C ILE A 122 14.36 2.31 5.89
N TYR A 123 15.53 1.69 5.64
CA TYR A 123 16.30 1.98 4.44
C TYR A 123 15.52 1.59 3.17
N GLY A 124 15.34 2.57 2.28
CA GLY A 124 14.73 2.39 0.97
C GLY A 124 15.79 2.19 -0.12
N TYR A 125 15.54 1.25 -1.03
CA TYR A 125 16.36 0.99 -2.21
C TYR A 125 15.60 1.47 -3.46
N VAL A 126 16.20 2.40 -4.21
CA VAL A 126 15.67 2.77 -5.53
C VAL A 126 15.90 1.61 -6.49
N GLU A 127 14.82 1.05 -7.02
CA GLU A 127 14.86 -0.02 -8.01
C GLU A 127 14.87 0.56 -9.43
N LYS A 128 14.99 -0.33 -10.43
CA LYS A 128 14.88 0.07 -11.83
C LYS A 128 13.51 0.71 -12.08
N ASP A 129 13.49 1.84 -12.78
CA ASP A 129 12.26 2.49 -13.21
C ASP A 129 11.38 1.51 -14.00
N TRP A 130 10.07 1.57 -13.76
CA TRP A 130 9.08 0.81 -14.51
C TRP A 130 8.39 1.73 -15.54
N TYR A 131 8.00 1.16 -16.67
CA TYR A 131 7.28 1.86 -17.72
C TYR A 131 5.98 1.12 -17.99
N ASN A 132 4.87 1.85 -18.02
CA ASN A 132 3.60 1.26 -18.43
C ASN A 132 3.54 1.13 -19.96
N ASN A 133 2.47 0.50 -20.46
CA ASN A 133 2.28 0.26 -21.90
C ASN A 133 2.12 1.55 -22.71
N TYR A 134 1.91 2.71 -22.06
CA TYR A 134 1.82 4.02 -22.68
C TYR A 134 3.16 4.78 -22.66
N GLY A 135 4.23 4.16 -22.16
CA GLY A 135 5.55 4.78 -22.04
C GLY A 135 5.69 5.73 -20.85
N GLU A 136 4.70 5.81 -19.96
CA GLU A 136 4.80 6.63 -18.76
C GLU A 136 5.80 6.01 -17.78
N ARG A 137 6.70 6.84 -17.24
CA ARG A 137 7.75 6.42 -16.33
C ARG A 137 7.27 6.42 -14.88
N TYR A 138 7.63 5.37 -14.14
CA TYR A 138 7.37 5.20 -12.72
C TYR A 138 8.70 4.97 -11.98
N ARG A 139 8.88 5.70 -10.88
CA ARG A 139 10.00 5.50 -9.94
C ARG A 139 9.61 4.41 -8.96
N CYS A 140 10.39 3.33 -8.90
CA CYS A 140 10.14 2.24 -7.97
C CYS A 140 11.10 2.30 -6.79
N VAL A 141 10.58 2.20 -5.57
CA VAL A 141 11.36 2.17 -4.32
C VAL A 141 10.90 0.99 -3.49
N ARG A 142 11.87 0.22 -2.98
CA ARG A 142 11.65 -0.92 -2.12
C ARG A 142 12.16 -0.63 -0.72
N PHE A 143 11.28 -0.74 0.26
CA PHE A 143 11.61 -0.72 1.68
C PHE A 143 11.64 -2.16 2.18
N SER A 144 12.59 -2.48 3.08
CA SER A 144 12.76 -3.82 3.63
C SER A 144 12.64 -3.78 5.15
N PRO A 145 11.40 -3.72 5.70
CA PRO A 145 11.19 -3.72 7.15
C PRO A 145 11.76 -4.99 7.81
N THR A 146 11.83 -6.10 7.06
CA THR A 146 12.42 -7.36 7.52
C THR A 146 13.23 -8.01 6.40
N PRO A 147 14.14 -8.96 6.69
CA PRO A 147 14.90 -9.66 5.66
C PRO A 147 14.05 -10.41 4.61
N LYS A 148 12.82 -10.77 4.98
CA LYS A 148 11.89 -11.53 4.13
C LYS A 148 10.71 -10.70 3.62
N GLY A 149 10.48 -9.53 4.19
CA GLY A 149 9.38 -8.64 3.87
C GLY A 149 9.84 -7.42 3.10
N ASN A 150 9.15 -7.09 2.01
CA ASN A 150 9.34 -5.83 1.31
C ASN A 150 8.03 -5.08 1.17
N VAL A 151 8.12 -3.76 1.25
CA VAL A 151 7.07 -2.84 0.83
C VAL A 151 7.56 -2.09 -0.39
N LYS A 152 6.82 -2.16 -1.50
CA LYS A 152 7.22 -1.62 -2.79
C LYS A 152 6.24 -0.57 -3.27
N PHE A 153 6.76 0.60 -3.60
CA PHE A 153 6.03 1.69 -4.23
C PHE A 153 6.56 1.90 -5.63
N CYS A 154 5.67 1.94 -6.62
CA CYS A 154 6.01 2.37 -7.98
C CYS A 154 5.11 3.55 -8.34
N MET A 155 5.66 4.75 -8.22
CA MET A 155 4.92 6.00 -8.33
C MET A 155 5.22 6.66 -9.67
N LYS A 156 4.21 7.26 -10.33
CA LYS A 156 4.44 8.03 -11.56
C LYS A 156 5.52 9.08 -11.31
N ALA A 157 6.47 9.23 -12.23
CA ALA A 157 7.69 10.03 -12.03
C ALA A 157 7.44 11.55 -12.09
N THR A 158 6.58 12.06 -11.22
CA THR A 158 6.30 13.50 -11.07
C THR A 158 7.46 14.24 -10.40
N LEU A 159 7.45 15.57 -10.46
CA LEU A 159 8.44 16.40 -9.76
C LEU A 159 8.46 16.10 -8.25
N GLU A 160 7.29 15.97 -7.62
CA GLU A 160 7.15 15.64 -6.20
C GLU A 160 7.81 14.30 -5.85
N VAL A 161 7.51 13.22 -6.59
CA VAL A 161 8.10 11.89 -6.36
C VAL A 161 9.62 11.94 -6.53
N ASN A 162 10.11 12.59 -7.58
CA ASN A 162 11.54 12.70 -7.83
C ASN A 162 12.24 13.49 -6.71
N ASN A 163 11.62 14.55 -6.19
CA ASN A 163 12.16 15.34 -5.09
C ASN A 163 12.18 14.56 -3.78
N LEU A 164 11.11 13.84 -3.44
CA LEU A 164 11.06 12.98 -2.25
C LEU A 164 12.19 11.95 -2.27
N ILE A 165 12.38 11.26 -3.40
CA ILE A 165 13.47 10.29 -3.58
C ILE A 165 14.85 10.96 -3.47
N SER A 166 15.04 12.09 -4.14
CA SER A 166 16.30 12.82 -4.11
C SER A 166 16.68 13.27 -2.69
N GLU A 167 15.72 13.79 -1.93
CA GLU A 167 15.94 14.24 -0.55
C GLU A 167 16.28 13.06 0.37
N ALA A 168 15.59 11.93 0.20
CA ALA A 168 15.84 10.70 0.94
C ALA A 168 17.18 10.01 0.59
N CYS A 169 17.80 10.35 -0.55
CA CYS A 169 19.14 9.90 -0.92
C CYS A 169 20.26 10.76 -0.35
N LYS A 170 19.97 11.96 0.20
CA LYS A 170 20.99 12.83 0.79
C LYS A 170 21.61 12.19 2.04
N PRO A 171 22.89 12.45 2.37
CA PRO A 171 23.47 12.03 3.64
C PRO A 171 22.66 12.51 4.85
N GLU A 172 22.58 11.71 5.92
CA GLU A 172 21.83 12.08 7.13
C GLU A 172 22.28 13.41 7.74
N SER A 173 23.58 13.72 7.68
CA SER A 173 24.15 14.99 8.16
C SER A 173 23.50 16.21 7.51
N ILE A 174 23.18 16.12 6.21
CA ILE A 174 22.54 17.20 5.45
C ILE A 174 21.05 17.28 5.77
N ARG A 175 20.39 16.14 6.02
CA ARG A 175 18.96 16.10 6.39
C ARG A 175 18.70 16.73 7.76
N ARG A 176 19.53 16.42 8.77
CA ARG A 176 19.39 16.96 10.13
C ARG A 176 19.67 18.47 10.20
N ALA A 177 20.60 18.97 9.38
CA ALA A 177 20.90 20.40 9.31
C ALA A 177 19.70 21.24 8.87
N LYS A 178 18.86 20.73 7.95
CA LYS A 178 17.63 21.41 7.52
C LYS A 178 16.52 21.42 8.56
N GLN A 179 16.43 20.38 9.39
CA GLN A 179 15.43 20.32 10.48
C GLN A 179 15.76 21.24 11.66
N GLN A 180 17.01 21.73 11.76
CA GLN A 180 17.50 22.58 12.85
C GLN A 180 17.54 24.07 12.53
N VAL A 181 17.11 24.52 11.34
CA VAL A 181 16.97 25.95 11.06
C VAL A 181 15.51 26.33 11.32
N PRO A 182 15.17 27.01 12.43
CA PRO A 182 13.91 27.72 12.50
C PRO A 182 13.97 28.82 11.44
N GLU A 183 12.91 29.02 10.67
CA GLU A 183 12.73 30.27 9.92
C GLU A 183 12.90 31.42 10.90
N GLN A 184 14.03 32.12 10.80
CA GLN A 184 14.19 33.41 11.45
C GLN A 184 13.18 34.33 10.76
N ASN A 185 12.03 34.53 11.40
CA ASN A 185 11.14 35.63 11.04
C ASN A 185 11.97 36.92 11.13
N GLU A 186 12.24 37.54 9.98
CA GLU A 186 12.66 38.93 9.90
C GLU A 186 11.56 39.78 10.56
N VAL A 187 11.84 40.28 11.75
CA VAL A 187 11.02 41.33 12.38
C VAL A 187 11.63 42.66 11.94
N ALA A 188 10.80 43.45 11.26
CA ALA A 188 11.07 44.81 10.81
C ALA A 188 11.35 45.79 11.96
#